data_AF-A0A3D5Q8X2-F1
#
_entry.id   AF-A0A3D5Q8X2-F1
#
_cell.length_a   1.000
_cell.length_b   1.000
_cell.length_c   1.000
_cell.angle_alpha   90.00
_cell.angle_beta   90.00
_cell.angle_gamma   90.00
#
_symmetry.space_group_name_H-M   'P 1'
#
loop_
_entity.id
_entity.type
_entity.pdbx_description
1 polymer ?
#
loop_
_entity_poly.entity_id
_entity_poly.type
_entity_poly.pdbx_seq_one_letter_code
_entity_poly.pdbx_strand_id
1 'polypeptide(L)'
;MEFDLSAAKGYVEEISQADSLERLYAVKVKYMGKKGQISSLNKQMKSVPAEQRAELGKKINEIRQDFEARYEAKEKEVKLKEKQAQLNSDSIDISLPGFPFTAGSIHPVTRIYDEIVDIFVSMGFEVETGPEAESDFYNFEALNIPKEHPARDMQDTFYISDDLLLRTHTSPVQVRTMERVKPPVKVIAPGKVYRCDSDVTHTPMFHQVEGLLVDEDVTFGDLKGTLTLFVKRMFGDDVPVRFRPSFFPFTEPSAEVDMGCVIC
;
A
#
# COMPACT_ATOMS: atom_id res chain seq x y z
N MET A 1 -46.23 48.62 -50.28
CA MET A 1 -46.35 47.25 -49.78
C MET A 1 -45.52 47.16 -48.52
N GLU A 2 -46.18 47.28 -47.36
CA GLU A 2 -45.53 46.96 -46.09
C GLU A 2 -45.17 45.48 -46.11
N PHE A 3 -43.89 45.16 -46.02
CA PHE A 3 -43.46 43.78 -45.81
C PHE A 3 -43.85 43.40 -44.38
N ASP A 4 -44.79 42.47 -44.26
CA ASP A 4 -45.23 41.96 -42.96
C ASP A 4 -44.12 41.12 -42.31
N LEU A 5 -43.30 41.80 -41.50
CA LEU A 5 -42.23 41.20 -40.70
C LEU A 5 -42.76 40.53 -39.43
N SER A 6 -44.08 40.54 -39.16
CA SER A 6 -44.67 39.95 -37.95
C SER A 6 -44.61 38.42 -37.97
N ALA A 7 -44.77 37.81 -39.16
CA ALA A 7 -44.66 36.35 -39.35
C ALA A 7 -43.28 35.81 -38.97
N ALA A 8 -42.24 36.64 -39.04
CA ALA A 8 -40.89 36.27 -38.66
C ALA A 8 -40.65 36.36 -37.14
N LYS A 9 -41.55 36.87 -36.28
CA LYS A 9 -41.27 36.98 -34.82
C LYS A 9 -41.66 35.72 -34.02
N GLY A 10 -42.42 34.79 -34.60
CA GLY A 10 -42.89 33.58 -33.94
C GLY A 10 -41.77 32.59 -33.53
N TYR A 11 -40.57 32.70 -34.12
CA TYR A 11 -39.46 31.82 -33.74
C TYR A 11 -39.01 32.00 -32.30
N VAL A 12 -39.24 33.16 -31.68
CA VAL A 12 -38.81 33.42 -30.29
C VAL A 12 -39.57 32.50 -29.32
N GLU A 13 -40.87 32.32 -29.53
CA GLU A 13 -41.72 31.43 -28.75
C GLU A 13 -41.47 29.96 -29.10
N GLU A 14 -41.28 29.65 -30.39
CA GLU A 14 -41.04 28.26 -30.82
C GLU A 14 -39.66 27.73 -30.39
N ILE A 15 -38.63 28.58 -30.35
CA ILE A 15 -37.31 28.23 -29.77
C ILE A 15 -37.43 28.08 -28.26
N SER A 16 -38.16 28.95 -27.56
CA SER A 16 -38.26 28.87 -26.10
C SER A 16 -38.99 27.60 -25.62
N GLN A 17 -40.01 27.16 -26.36
CA GLN A 17 -40.80 25.94 -26.11
C GLN A 17 -40.19 24.65 -26.68
N ALA A 18 -39.01 24.71 -27.32
CA ALA A 18 -38.33 23.52 -27.81
C ALA A 18 -37.58 22.80 -26.67
N ASP A 19 -38.18 21.71 -26.19
CA ASP A 19 -37.66 20.92 -25.06
C ASP A 19 -36.74 19.75 -25.47
N SER A 20 -36.55 19.50 -26.77
CA SER A 20 -35.67 18.45 -27.28
C SER A 20 -34.85 18.92 -28.47
N LEU A 21 -33.70 18.29 -28.71
CA LEU A 21 -32.86 18.58 -29.88
C LEU A 21 -33.61 18.35 -31.20
N GLU A 22 -34.49 17.35 -31.26
CA GLU A 22 -35.33 17.07 -32.43
C GLU A 22 -36.32 18.20 -32.70
N ARG A 23 -36.99 18.70 -31.65
CA ARG A 23 -37.95 19.80 -31.75
C ARG A 23 -37.25 21.12 -32.10
N LEU A 24 -36.07 21.36 -31.53
CA LEU A 24 -35.25 22.52 -31.86
C LEU A 24 -34.77 22.47 -33.32
N TYR A 25 -34.37 21.30 -33.82
CA TYR A 25 -34.00 21.10 -35.22
C TYR A 25 -35.19 21.31 -36.17
N ALA A 26 -36.40 20.88 -35.79
CA ALA A 26 -37.61 21.15 -36.56
C ALA A 26 -37.89 22.66 -36.70
N VAL A 27 -37.67 23.44 -35.64
CA VAL A 27 -37.75 24.92 -35.66
C VAL A 27 -36.68 25.51 -36.59
N LYS A 28 -35.44 25.01 -36.56
CA LYS A 28 -34.38 25.42 -37.52
C LYS A 28 -34.79 25.20 -38.98
N VAL A 29 -35.35 24.03 -39.28
CA VAL A 29 -35.80 23.70 -40.64
C VAL A 29 -36.98 24.60 -41.08
N LYS A 30 -37.92 24.89 -40.18
CA LYS A 30 -39.10 25.74 -40.43
C LYS A 30 -38.74 27.19 -40.75
N TYR A 31 -37.79 27.78 -40.03
CA TYR A 31 -37.42 29.19 -40.21
C TYR A 31 -36.24 29.41 -41.14
N MET A 32 -35.19 28.58 -41.05
CA MET A 32 -33.93 28.73 -41.80
C MET A 32 -33.71 27.71 -42.93
N GLY A 33 -34.61 26.73 -43.12
CA GLY A 33 -34.49 25.75 -44.20
C GLY A 33 -34.56 26.35 -45.61
N LYS A 34 -34.35 25.53 -46.66
CA LYS A 34 -34.36 25.97 -48.06
C LYS A 34 -35.70 26.62 -48.52
N LYS A 35 -36.80 26.26 -47.85
CA LYS A 35 -38.16 26.84 -47.99
C LYS A 35 -38.62 27.56 -46.70
N GLY A 36 -37.71 27.82 -45.76
CA GLY A 36 -38.05 28.41 -44.47
C GLY A 36 -38.45 29.88 -44.57
N GLN A 37 -39.19 30.37 -43.59
CA GLN A 37 -39.79 31.72 -43.62
C GLN A 37 -38.76 32.85 -43.76
N ILE A 38 -37.59 32.74 -43.10
CA ILE A 38 -36.49 33.73 -43.22
C ILE A 38 -35.79 33.59 -44.58
N SER A 39 -35.63 32.36 -45.07
CA SER A 39 -35.06 32.07 -46.39
C SER A 39 -35.97 32.51 -47.55
N SER A 40 -37.30 32.49 -47.38
CA SER A 40 -38.26 32.99 -48.38
C SER A 40 -38.28 34.51 -48.44
N LEU A 41 -38.14 35.19 -47.29
CA LEU A 41 -38.00 36.65 -47.25
C LEU A 41 -36.73 37.11 -47.98
N ASN A 42 -35.62 36.36 -47.82
CA ASN A 42 -34.40 36.60 -48.59
C ASN A 42 -34.57 36.44 -50.12
N LYS A 43 -35.41 35.50 -50.58
CA LYS A 43 -35.70 35.32 -52.02
C LYS A 43 -36.60 36.43 -52.58
N GLN A 44 -37.55 36.91 -51.78
CA GLN A 44 -38.44 38.02 -52.12
C GLN A 44 -37.73 39.38 -52.18
N MET A 45 -36.50 39.50 -51.64
CA MET A 45 -35.67 40.70 -51.82
C MET A 45 -35.32 40.99 -53.30
N LYS A 46 -35.33 39.98 -54.18
CA LYS A 46 -35.04 40.16 -55.62
C LYS A 46 -36.08 41.02 -56.35
N SER A 47 -37.29 41.15 -55.80
CA SER A 47 -38.42 41.88 -56.41
C SER A 47 -38.65 43.29 -55.84
N VAL A 48 -37.79 43.78 -54.94
CA VAL A 48 -37.97 45.08 -54.24
C VAL A 48 -37.27 46.23 -55.00
N PRO A 49 -37.79 47.48 -55.01
CA PRO A 49 -37.10 48.65 -55.58
C PRO A 49 -35.78 48.99 -54.89
N ALA A 50 -34.81 49.56 -55.63
CA ALA A 50 -33.44 49.78 -55.15
C ALA A 50 -33.33 50.64 -53.86
N GLU A 51 -34.24 51.58 -53.66
CA GLU A 51 -34.27 52.51 -52.51
C GLU A 51 -34.68 51.82 -51.19
N GLN A 52 -35.49 50.75 -51.23
CA GLN A 52 -35.98 50.04 -50.04
C GLN A 52 -35.20 48.75 -49.73
N ARG A 53 -34.34 48.29 -50.66
CA ARG A 53 -33.55 47.06 -50.49
C ARG A 53 -32.56 47.12 -49.33
N ALA A 54 -31.92 48.27 -49.11
CA ALA A 54 -30.89 48.42 -48.09
C ALA A 54 -31.47 48.28 -46.66
N GLU A 55 -32.60 48.92 -46.39
CA GLU A 55 -33.24 48.89 -45.07
C GLU A 55 -33.88 47.53 -44.77
N LEU A 56 -34.54 46.90 -45.76
CA LEU A 56 -35.12 45.57 -45.61
C LEU A 56 -34.05 44.48 -45.46
N GLY A 57 -32.93 44.57 -46.19
CA GLY A 57 -31.81 43.65 -46.06
C GLY A 57 -31.16 43.71 -44.67
N LYS A 58 -31.04 44.92 -44.10
CA LYS A 58 -30.53 45.10 -42.73
C LYS A 58 -31.46 44.44 -41.70
N LYS A 59 -32.77 44.70 -41.78
CA LYS A 59 -33.77 44.09 -40.88
C LYS A 59 -33.81 42.56 -40.99
N ILE A 60 -33.70 41.99 -42.19
CA ILE A 60 -33.66 40.53 -42.39
C ILE A 60 -32.38 39.92 -41.82
N ASN A 61 -31.23 40.59 -41.97
CA ASN A 61 -29.97 40.10 -41.40
C ASN A 61 -29.96 40.21 -39.87
N GLU A 62 -30.55 41.25 -39.28
CA GLU A 62 -30.76 41.37 -37.83
C GLU A 62 -31.63 40.22 -37.29
N ILE A 63 -32.75 39.92 -37.96
CA ILE A 63 -33.63 38.79 -37.60
C ILE A 63 -32.89 37.45 -37.71
N ARG A 64 -32.07 37.27 -38.75
CA ARG A 64 -31.26 36.05 -38.92
C ARG A 64 -30.24 35.89 -37.80
N GLN A 65 -29.53 36.95 -37.44
CA GLN A 65 -28.55 36.94 -36.37
C GLN A 65 -29.21 36.70 -35.00
N ASP A 66 -30.37 37.31 -34.74
CA ASP A 66 -31.14 37.07 -33.50
C ASP A 66 -31.66 35.62 -33.44
N PHE A 67 -32.13 35.05 -34.54
CA PHE A 67 -32.49 33.63 -34.63
C PHE A 67 -31.30 32.71 -34.34
N GLU A 68 -30.17 32.92 -35.03
CA GLU A 68 -28.95 32.10 -34.85
C GLU A 68 -28.46 32.17 -33.40
N ALA A 69 -28.40 33.37 -32.81
CA ALA A 69 -27.98 33.56 -31.42
C ALA A 69 -28.90 32.85 -30.42
N ARG A 70 -30.23 32.97 -30.58
CA ARG A 70 -31.20 32.31 -29.70
C ARG A 70 -31.22 30.80 -29.88
N TYR A 71 -31.08 30.33 -31.11
CA TYR A 71 -30.98 28.91 -31.43
C TYR A 71 -29.75 28.30 -30.78
N GLU A 72 -28.58 28.91 -30.92
CA GLU A 72 -27.35 28.43 -30.27
C GLU A 72 -27.44 28.45 -28.75
N ALA A 73 -28.04 29.50 -28.17
CA ALA A 73 -28.24 29.58 -26.72
C ALA A 73 -29.16 28.45 -26.22
N LYS A 74 -30.28 28.21 -26.91
CA LYS A 74 -31.22 27.15 -26.55
C LYS A 74 -30.63 25.75 -26.78
N GLU A 75 -29.87 25.56 -27.86
CA GLU A 75 -29.20 24.30 -28.14
C GLU A 75 -28.21 23.93 -27.03
N LYS A 76 -27.44 24.91 -26.54
CA LYS A 76 -26.55 24.73 -25.39
C LYS A 76 -27.32 24.40 -24.12
N GLU A 77 -28.44 25.07 -23.86
CA GLU A 77 -29.31 24.81 -22.70
C GLU A 77 -29.87 23.38 -22.71
N VAL A 78 -30.44 22.96 -23.83
CA VAL A 78 -31.04 21.61 -23.98
C VAL A 78 -29.98 20.53 -23.87
N LYS A 79 -28.82 20.69 -24.52
CA LYS A 79 -27.69 19.75 -24.40
C LYS A 79 -27.18 19.62 -22.97
N LEU A 80 -27.11 20.73 -22.24
CA LEU A 80 -26.69 20.71 -20.84
C LEU A 80 -27.70 19.97 -19.95
N LYS A 81 -29.01 20.20 -20.18
CA LYS A 81 -30.08 19.50 -19.46
C LYS A 81 -30.08 17.99 -19.73
N GLU A 82 -29.99 17.58 -21.00
CA GLU A 82 -29.91 16.16 -21.39
C GLU A 82 -28.68 15.50 -20.77
N LYS A 83 -27.51 16.16 -20.84
CA LYS A 83 -26.27 15.67 -20.21
C LYS A 83 -26.40 15.55 -18.70
N GLN A 84 -27.00 16.52 -18.02
CA GLN A 84 -27.18 16.46 -16.56
C GLN A 84 -28.16 15.35 -16.16
N ALA A 85 -29.23 15.15 -16.94
CA ALA A 85 -30.16 14.04 -16.72
C ALA A 85 -29.46 12.69 -16.85
N GLN A 86 -28.59 12.54 -17.85
CA GLN A 86 -27.78 11.33 -18.02
C GLN A 86 -26.76 11.12 -16.90
N LEU A 87 -26.06 12.17 -16.45
CA LEU A 87 -25.13 12.07 -15.32
C LEU A 87 -25.85 11.68 -14.02
N ASN A 88 -27.08 12.16 -13.82
CA ASN A 88 -27.88 11.80 -12.65
C ASN A 88 -28.39 10.36 -12.74
N SER A 89 -28.71 9.84 -13.93
CA SER A 89 -29.11 8.43 -14.10
C SER A 89 -27.93 7.48 -13.92
N ASP A 90 -26.74 7.90 -14.36
CA ASP A 90 -25.51 7.12 -14.30
C ASP A 90 -24.78 7.30 -12.95
N SER A 91 -25.40 8.01 -12.00
CA SER A 91 -24.86 8.21 -10.66
C SER A 91 -24.82 6.89 -9.92
N ILE A 92 -23.60 6.45 -9.59
CA ILE A 92 -23.34 5.27 -8.76
C ILE A 92 -23.00 5.69 -7.33
N ASP A 93 -23.28 4.82 -6.37
CA ASP A 93 -22.80 4.99 -5.00
C ASP A 93 -21.31 4.65 -4.91
N ILE A 94 -20.48 5.70 -4.87
CA ILE A 94 -19.02 5.59 -4.76
C ILE A 94 -18.53 5.04 -3.41
N SER A 95 -19.42 4.92 -2.42
CA SER A 95 -19.08 4.37 -1.11
C SER A 95 -19.21 2.85 -1.04
N LEU A 96 -19.80 2.23 -2.07
CA LEU A 96 -19.93 0.78 -2.13
C LEU A 96 -18.55 0.12 -2.15
N PRO A 97 -18.36 -0.98 -1.40
CA PRO A 97 -17.10 -1.71 -1.43
C PRO A 97 -16.86 -2.23 -2.85
N GLY A 98 -15.68 -1.92 -3.38
CA GLY A 98 -15.22 -2.44 -4.66
C GLY A 98 -14.97 -3.95 -4.60
N PHE A 99 -14.48 -4.51 -5.71
CA PHE A 99 -14.04 -5.90 -5.73
C PHE A 99 -12.95 -6.13 -4.67
N PRO A 100 -13.10 -7.14 -3.79
CA PRO A 100 -12.16 -7.35 -2.71
C PRO A 100 -10.83 -7.86 -3.27
N PHE A 101 -9.79 -7.05 -3.13
CA PHE A 101 -8.41 -7.52 -3.17
C PHE A 101 -7.95 -7.69 -1.72
N THR A 102 -7.88 -8.94 -1.26
CA THR A 102 -7.36 -9.24 0.07
C THR A 102 -5.84 -9.02 0.07
N ALA A 103 -5.35 -8.11 0.90
CA ALA A 103 -3.92 -8.00 1.18
C ALA A 103 -3.41 -9.30 1.83
N GLY A 104 -2.19 -9.70 1.49
CA GLY A 104 -1.51 -10.77 2.23
C GLY A 104 -1.11 -10.30 3.64
N SER A 105 -0.85 -11.26 4.52
CA SER A 105 -0.38 -11.00 5.89
C SER A 105 0.98 -11.68 6.10
N ILE A 106 1.87 -11.01 6.82
CA ILE A 106 3.14 -11.59 7.24
C ILE A 106 2.89 -12.52 8.44
N HIS A 107 3.59 -13.65 8.49
CA HIS A 107 3.50 -14.58 9.59
C HIS A 107 3.93 -13.90 10.92
N PRO A 108 3.23 -14.11 12.04
CA PRO A 108 3.56 -13.44 13.31
C PRO A 108 5.01 -13.64 13.75
N VAL A 109 5.55 -14.85 13.59
CA VAL A 109 6.96 -15.14 13.91
C VAL A 109 7.90 -14.29 13.06
N THR A 110 7.62 -14.09 11.76
CA THR A 110 8.45 -13.24 10.90
C THR A 110 8.39 -11.79 11.36
N ARG A 111 7.22 -11.29 11.75
CA ARG A 111 7.09 -9.91 12.28
C ARG A 111 7.96 -9.70 13.52
N ILE A 112 7.89 -10.62 14.48
CA ILE A 112 8.68 -10.55 15.72
C ILE A 112 10.17 -10.76 15.41
N TYR A 113 10.50 -11.67 14.50
CA TYR A 113 11.86 -11.92 14.05
C TYR A 113 12.50 -10.65 13.46
N ASP A 114 11.79 -9.97 12.55
CA ASP A 114 12.25 -8.73 11.93
C ASP A 114 12.39 -7.60 12.97
N GLU A 115 11.44 -7.50 13.91
CA GLU A 115 11.48 -6.50 14.99
C GLU A 115 12.69 -6.69 15.93
N ILE A 116 13.00 -7.93 16.30
CA ILE A 116 14.20 -8.25 17.09
C ILE A 116 15.45 -7.83 16.31
N VAL A 117 15.55 -8.20 15.04
CA VAL A 117 16.69 -7.86 14.17
C VAL A 117 16.85 -6.35 14.09
N ASP A 118 15.78 -5.60 13.84
CA ASP A 118 15.80 -4.14 13.73
C ASP A 118 16.32 -3.47 15.01
N ILE A 119 15.92 -3.95 16.19
CA ILE A 119 16.40 -3.41 17.48
C ILE A 119 17.91 -3.59 17.61
N PHE A 120 18.43 -4.79 17.33
CA PHE A 120 19.87 -5.06 17.45
C PHE A 120 20.69 -4.34 16.37
N VAL A 121 20.20 -4.28 15.13
CA VAL A 121 20.82 -3.49 14.05
C VAL A 121 20.88 -2.01 14.43
N SER A 122 19.85 -1.46 15.07
CA SER A 122 19.86 -0.08 15.58
C SER A 122 20.92 0.17 16.66
N MET A 123 21.34 -0.88 17.38
CA MET A 123 22.45 -0.85 18.33
C MET A 123 23.82 -1.08 17.67
N GLY A 124 23.87 -1.27 16.35
CA GLY A 124 25.09 -1.49 15.58
C GLY A 124 25.56 -2.95 15.53
N PHE A 125 24.66 -3.93 15.74
CA PHE A 125 24.96 -5.33 15.46
C PHE A 125 24.78 -5.63 13.97
N GLU A 126 25.67 -6.44 13.41
CA GLU A 126 25.55 -6.97 12.05
C GLU A 126 24.80 -8.30 12.04
N VAL A 127 24.11 -8.62 10.95
CA VAL A 127 23.36 -9.88 10.83
C VAL A 127 24.22 -10.93 10.15
N GLU A 128 24.45 -12.04 10.84
CA GLU A 128 25.16 -13.21 10.31
C GLU A 128 24.22 -14.41 10.21
N THR A 129 24.43 -15.25 9.20
CA THR A 129 23.64 -16.47 9.00
C THR A 129 24.54 -17.66 8.73
N GLY A 130 24.05 -18.85 9.03
CA GLY A 130 24.78 -20.08 8.80
C GLY A 130 23.85 -21.25 8.48
N PRO A 131 24.42 -22.41 8.13
CA PRO A 131 23.66 -23.57 7.72
C PRO A 131 22.78 -24.11 8.86
N GLU A 132 21.67 -24.75 8.50
CA GLU A 132 20.77 -25.44 9.46
C GLU A 132 21.28 -26.84 9.80
N ALA A 133 21.89 -27.54 8.84
CA ALA A 133 22.66 -28.76 9.08
C ALA A 133 24.10 -28.38 9.47
N GLU A 134 24.52 -28.78 10.65
CA GLU A 134 25.82 -28.46 11.23
C GLU A 134 26.60 -29.71 11.64
N SER A 135 27.92 -29.57 11.71
CA SER A 135 28.76 -30.63 12.26
C SER A 135 28.71 -30.64 13.78
N ASP A 136 28.92 -31.81 14.41
CA ASP A 136 29.05 -31.96 15.87
C ASP A 136 30.06 -30.96 16.48
N PHE A 137 31.17 -30.72 15.79
CA PHE A 137 32.20 -29.78 16.22
C PHE A 137 31.65 -28.36 16.46
N TYR A 138 31.05 -27.75 15.45
CA TYR A 138 30.51 -26.38 15.57
C TYR A 138 29.29 -26.28 16.47
N ASN A 139 28.43 -27.30 16.50
CA ASN A 139 27.24 -27.28 17.35
C ASN A 139 27.55 -27.56 18.82
N PHE A 140 28.65 -28.24 19.15
CA PHE A 140 28.91 -28.63 20.53
C PHE A 140 30.37 -28.47 20.97
N GLU A 141 31.34 -29.12 20.32
CA GLU A 141 32.74 -29.14 20.82
C GLU A 141 33.34 -27.74 20.93
N ALA A 142 33.14 -26.91 19.91
CA ALA A 142 33.61 -25.52 19.89
C ALA A 142 32.95 -24.62 20.94
N LEU A 143 31.82 -25.06 21.52
CA LEU A 143 31.08 -24.37 22.57
C LEU A 143 31.31 -25.00 23.95
N ASN A 144 32.42 -25.74 24.11
CA ASN A 144 32.80 -26.37 25.38
C ASN A 144 31.74 -27.35 25.92
N ILE A 145 30.95 -27.95 25.04
CA ILE A 145 29.96 -28.98 25.38
C ILE A 145 30.64 -30.34 25.13
N PRO A 146 31.07 -31.12 26.14
CA PRO A 146 31.74 -32.40 25.91
C PRO A 146 30.78 -33.50 25.41
N LYS A 147 31.32 -34.62 24.90
CA LYS A 147 30.53 -35.73 24.30
C LYS A 147 29.52 -36.36 25.27
N GLU A 148 29.84 -36.33 26.56
CA GLU A 148 29.06 -36.88 27.65
C GLU A 148 28.00 -35.91 28.16
N HIS A 149 27.90 -34.71 27.58
CA HIS A 149 26.93 -33.71 27.99
C HIS A 149 25.51 -34.12 27.57
N PRO A 150 24.50 -34.03 28.46
CA PRO A 150 23.12 -34.45 28.15
C PRO A 150 22.54 -33.82 26.89
N ALA A 151 22.86 -32.56 26.61
CA ALA A 151 22.39 -31.86 25.40
C ALA A 151 22.79 -32.52 24.06
N ARG A 152 23.75 -33.46 24.07
CA ARG A 152 24.14 -34.24 22.88
C ARG A 152 23.38 -35.55 22.72
N ASP A 153 22.54 -35.92 23.68
CA ASP A 153 21.78 -37.16 23.63
C ASP A 153 20.94 -37.22 22.35
N MET A 154 20.86 -38.41 21.75
CA MET A 154 20.04 -38.66 20.56
C MET A 154 18.55 -38.41 20.83
N GLN A 155 18.12 -38.40 22.09
CA GLN A 155 16.76 -38.04 22.48
C GLN A 155 16.46 -36.54 22.31
N ASP A 156 17.48 -35.68 22.30
CA ASP A 156 17.32 -34.21 22.27
C ASP A 156 17.71 -33.60 20.90
N THR A 157 18.56 -34.28 20.13
CA THR A 157 19.16 -33.76 18.89
C THR A 157 18.88 -34.64 17.66
N PHE A 158 18.52 -34.01 16.54
CA PHE A 158 18.33 -34.70 15.26
C PHE A 158 19.66 -34.94 14.54
N TYR A 159 20.21 -36.15 14.67
CA TYR A 159 21.39 -36.58 13.93
C TYR A 159 21.03 -37.08 12.52
N ILE A 160 21.81 -36.66 11.52
CA ILE A 160 21.76 -37.14 10.13
C ILE A 160 22.79 -38.27 9.94
N SER A 161 23.96 -38.13 10.57
CA SER A 161 25.03 -39.12 10.67
C SER A 161 25.86 -38.86 11.94
N ASP A 162 26.89 -39.66 12.20
CA ASP A 162 27.70 -39.55 13.43
C ASP A 162 28.27 -38.14 13.68
N ASP A 163 28.68 -37.42 12.62
CA ASP A 163 29.29 -36.09 12.72
C ASP A 163 28.39 -34.94 12.21
N LEU A 164 27.15 -35.22 11.78
CA LEU A 164 26.26 -34.24 11.14
C LEU A 164 24.86 -34.26 11.75
N LEU A 165 24.34 -33.10 12.10
CA LEU A 165 23.06 -32.94 12.80
C LEU A 165 22.32 -31.67 12.36
N LEU A 166 21.04 -31.55 12.70
CA LEU A 166 20.33 -30.28 12.61
C LEU A 166 20.63 -29.44 13.86
N ARG A 167 21.07 -28.20 13.68
CA ARG A 167 21.54 -27.34 14.77
C ARG A 167 20.47 -27.15 15.85
N THR A 168 20.87 -27.24 17.11
CA THR A 168 19.98 -27.12 18.29
C THR A 168 19.86 -25.68 18.80
N HIS A 169 20.76 -24.82 18.32
CA HIS A 169 20.88 -23.39 18.57
C HIS A 169 21.64 -22.71 17.41
N THR A 170 21.65 -21.38 17.38
CA THR A 170 22.33 -20.57 16.35
C THR A 170 23.78 -20.23 16.69
N SER A 171 24.29 -20.67 17.84
CA SER A 171 25.69 -20.53 18.28
C SER A 171 26.77 -20.95 17.27
N PRO A 172 26.59 -21.97 16.40
CA PRO A 172 27.57 -22.31 15.37
C PRO A 172 27.98 -21.12 14.49
N VAL A 173 27.03 -20.21 14.21
CA VAL A 173 27.27 -18.99 13.44
C VAL A 173 28.27 -18.09 14.16
N GLN A 174 28.22 -18.02 15.49
CA GLN A 174 29.13 -17.22 16.31
C GLN A 174 30.57 -17.73 16.21
N VAL A 175 30.77 -19.04 16.35
CA VAL A 175 32.09 -19.68 16.22
C VAL A 175 32.68 -19.43 14.83
N ARG A 176 31.90 -19.70 13.78
CA ARG A 176 32.33 -19.47 12.39
C ARG A 176 32.65 -18.01 12.10
N THR A 177 31.92 -17.08 12.71
CA THR A 177 32.20 -15.65 12.60
C THR A 177 33.53 -15.31 13.24
N MET A 178 33.80 -15.80 14.46
CA MET A 178 35.07 -15.56 15.16
C MET A 178 36.28 -16.20 14.50
N GLU A 179 36.11 -17.31 13.78
CA GLU A 179 37.19 -17.91 12.96
C GLU A 179 37.56 -17.04 11.75
N ARG A 180 36.58 -16.32 11.21
CA ARG A 180 36.75 -15.47 10.02
C ARG A 180 37.16 -14.04 10.36
N VAL A 181 36.66 -13.50 11.47
CA VAL A 181 36.74 -12.08 11.84
C VAL A 181 37.40 -11.95 13.21
N LYS A 182 38.47 -11.15 13.29
CA LYS A 182 39.09 -10.80 14.58
C LYS A 182 38.28 -9.69 15.27
N PRO A 183 38.26 -9.64 16.62
CA PRO A 183 37.62 -8.54 17.35
C PRO A 183 38.04 -7.15 16.83
N PRO A 184 37.12 -6.16 16.82
CA PRO A 184 35.75 -6.21 17.37
C PRO A 184 34.77 -7.05 16.52
N VAL A 185 34.00 -7.92 17.18
CA VAL A 185 32.90 -8.69 16.58
C VAL A 185 31.61 -8.30 17.29
N LYS A 186 30.61 -7.84 16.53
CA LYS A 186 29.30 -7.46 17.07
C LYS A 186 28.21 -7.91 16.12
N VAL A 187 27.68 -9.11 16.36
CA VAL A 187 26.78 -9.79 15.42
C VAL A 187 25.55 -10.36 16.11
N ILE A 188 24.45 -10.47 15.37
CA ILE A 188 23.30 -11.30 15.70
C ILE A 188 23.14 -12.42 14.68
N ALA A 189 22.74 -13.60 15.15
CA ALA A 189 22.55 -14.81 14.37
C ALA A 189 21.10 -15.28 14.49
N PRO A 190 20.18 -14.73 13.67
CA PRO A 190 18.79 -15.12 13.72
C PRO A 190 18.55 -16.33 12.79
N GLY A 191 17.84 -17.37 13.26
CA GLY A 191 17.64 -18.56 12.43
C GLY A 191 16.76 -19.65 13.03
N LYS A 192 16.45 -20.67 12.21
CA LYS A 192 15.73 -21.87 12.64
C LYS A 192 16.64 -22.82 13.39
N VAL A 193 16.08 -23.50 14.38
CA VAL A 193 16.77 -24.50 15.21
C VAL A 193 15.83 -25.68 15.44
N TYR A 194 16.42 -26.82 15.77
CA TYR A 194 15.72 -28.10 15.80
C TYR A 194 16.00 -28.84 17.10
N ARG A 195 14.95 -29.39 17.72
CA ARG A 195 15.05 -30.22 18.92
C ARG A 195 14.05 -31.35 18.85
N CYS A 196 14.40 -32.51 19.40
CA CYS A 196 13.55 -33.70 19.39
C CYS A 196 12.37 -33.64 20.39
N ASP A 197 11.82 -32.44 20.64
CA ASP A 197 10.70 -32.21 21.55
C ASP A 197 9.44 -31.80 20.79
N SER A 198 8.32 -32.43 21.10
CA SER A 198 7.02 -32.10 20.49
C SER A 198 5.89 -32.29 21.50
N ASP A 199 5.38 -31.19 22.02
CA ASP A 199 4.19 -31.15 22.89
C ASP A 199 3.39 -29.86 22.64
N VAL A 200 2.51 -29.47 23.58
CA VAL A 200 1.67 -28.27 23.43
C VAL A 200 2.48 -26.97 23.41
N THR A 201 3.64 -26.96 24.07
CA THR A 201 4.54 -25.80 24.23
C THR A 201 5.83 -25.92 23.43
N HIS A 202 6.18 -27.11 22.96
CA HIS A 202 7.40 -27.40 22.22
C HIS A 202 7.09 -27.84 20.79
N THR A 203 7.83 -27.25 19.86
CA THR A 203 7.78 -27.63 18.44
C THR A 203 9.16 -28.09 18.01
N PRO A 204 9.27 -29.13 17.16
CA PRO A 204 10.56 -29.71 16.80
C PRO A 204 11.42 -28.78 15.92
N MET A 205 10.81 -27.73 15.36
CA MET A 205 11.48 -26.64 14.66
C MET A 205 10.91 -25.32 15.16
N PHE A 206 11.78 -24.46 15.67
CA PHE A 206 11.44 -23.10 16.11
C PHE A 206 12.54 -22.11 15.70
N HIS A 207 12.37 -20.84 16.07
CA HIS A 207 13.31 -19.77 15.71
C HIS A 207 14.02 -19.26 16.94
N GLN A 208 15.33 -19.05 16.83
CA GLN A 208 16.14 -18.38 17.83
C GLN A 208 16.88 -17.20 17.21
N VAL A 209 17.17 -16.22 18.04
CA VAL A 209 18.07 -15.12 17.71
C VAL A 209 19.11 -15.06 18.82
N GLU A 210 20.36 -15.27 18.45
CA GLU A 210 21.48 -15.11 19.36
C GLU A 210 22.30 -13.88 19.01
N GLY A 211 23.00 -13.33 20.00
CA GLY A 211 23.89 -12.19 19.82
C GLY A 211 25.27 -12.48 20.40
N LEU A 212 26.30 -12.00 19.72
CA LEU A 212 27.69 -12.05 20.14
C LEU A 212 28.30 -10.65 20.08
N LEU A 213 28.91 -10.22 21.18
CA LEU A 213 29.74 -9.02 21.24
C LEU A 213 31.08 -9.39 21.88
N VAL A 214 32.16 -9.24 21.12
CA VAL A 214 33.54 -9.46 21.56
C VAL A 214 34.37 -8.26 21.16
N ASP A 215 34.89 -7.55 22.16
CA ASP A 215 35.77 -6.41 21.99
C ASP A 215 36.62 -6.22 23.26
N GLU A 216 37.54 -5.25 23.25
CA GLU A 216 38.26 -4.80 24.45
C GLU A 216 37.29 -4.19 25.48
N ASP A 217 37.52 -4.47 26.76
CA ASP A 217 36.77 -3.91 27.89
C ASP A 217 35.24 -4.13 27.90
N VAL A 218 34.73 -5.15 27.20
CA VAL A 218 33.31 -5.55 27.30
C VAL A 218 33.03 -6.20 28.64
N THR A 219 32.02 -5.70 29.36
CA THR A 219 31.68 -6.13 30.72
C THR A 219 30.29 -6.77 30.81
N PHE A 220 30.03 -7.45 31.93
CA PHE A 220 28.67 -7.91 32.25
C PHE A 220 27.66 -6.75 32.38
N GLY A 221 28.13 -5.52 32.66
CA GLY A 221 27.30 -4.32 32.65
C GLY A 221 26.72 -4.02 31.27
N ASP A 222 27.52 -4.21 30.22
CA ASP A 222 27.10 -4.00 28.83
C ASP A 222 26.07 -5.03 28.39
N LEU A 223 26.24 -6.30 28.81
CA LEU A 223 25.25 -7.35 28.57
C LEU A 223 23.91 -7.00 29.25
N LYS A 224 23.93 -6.62 30.53
CA LYS A 224 22.72 -6.21 31.24
C LYS A 224 22.05 -5.02 30.58
N GLY A 225 22.82 -4.00 30.20
CA GLY A 225 22.31 -2.81 29.53
C GLY A 225 21.66 -3.13 28.19
N THR A 226 22.33 -3.92 27.35
CA THR A 226 21.85 -4.34 26.03
C THR A 226 20.56 -5.13 26.12
N LEU A 227 20.51 -6.16 26.97
CA LEU A 227 19.31 -6.97 27.14
C LEU A 227 18.15 -6.20 27.80
N THR A 228 18.44 -5.28 28.72
CA THR A 228 17.41 -4.41 29.30
C THR A 228 16.81 -3.48 28.24
N LEU A 229 17.66 -2.88 27.40
CA LEU A 229 17.21 -2.03 26.30
C LEU A 229 16.38 -2.82 25.29
N PHE A 230 16.82 -4.02 24.92
CA PHE A 230 16.08 -4.92 24.03
C PHE A 230 14.67 -5.22 24.57
N VAL A 231 14.55 -5.68 25.83
CA VAL A 231 13.26 -5.99 26.44
C VAL A 231 12.35 -4.75 26.46
N LYS A 232 12.88 -3.59 26.82
CA LYS A 232 12.10 -2.35 26.83
C LYS A 232 11.62 -1.92 25.44
N ARG A 233 12.45 -2.09 24.41
CA ARG A 233 12.07 -1.77 23.03
C ARG A 233 11.01 -2.72 22.48
N MET A 234 11.08 -4.00 22.83
CA MET A 234 10.08 -5.01 22.40
C MET A 234 8.75 -4.88 23.16
N PHE A 235 8.80 -4.59 24.47
CA PHE A 235 7.65 -4.80 25.36
C PHE A 235 7.19 -3.55 26.12
N GLY A 236 7.91 -2.43 26.01
CA GLY A 236 7.59 -1.14 26.64
C GLY A 236 8.57 -0.71 27.74
N ASP A 237 8.67 0.60 27.95
CA ASP A 237 9.70 1.21 28.82
C ASP A 237 9.57 0.86 30.30
N ASP A 238 8.36 0.50 30.74
CA ASP A 238 8.02 0.21 32.15
C ASP A 238 8.16 -1.27 32.53
N VAL A 239 8.53 -2.15 31.58
CA VAL A 239 8.64 -3.59 31.84
C VAL A 239 9.80 -3.88 32.81
N PRO A 240 9.54 -4.53 33.96
CA PRO A 240 10.59 -4.89 34.89
C PRO A 240 11.42 -6.06 34.33
N VAL A 241 12.74 -6.00 34.53
CA VAL A 241 13.70 -7.02 34.05
C VAL A 241 14.46 -7.59 35.24
N ARG A 242 14.56 -8.92 35.31
CA ARG A 242 15.30 -9.65 36.35
C ARG A 242 16.36 -10.54 35.74
N PHE A 243 17.59 -10.43 36.24
CA PHE A 243 18.70 -11.32 35.89
C PHE A 243 18.89 -12.35 37.01
N ARG A 244 18.86 -13.63 36.66
CA ARG A 244 19.05 -14.76 37.58
C ARG A 244 20.27 -15.56 37.15
N PRO A 245 21.16 -15.98 38.06
CA PRO A 245 22.28 -16.86 37.72
C PRO A 245 21.77 -18.15 37.07
N SER A 246 22.47 -18.59 36.03
CA SER A 246 22.23 -19.88 35.37
C SER A 246 23.57 -20.51 35.00
N PHE A 247 23.57 -21.56 34.18
CA PHE A 247 24.78 -22.22 33.71
C PHE A 247 24.63 -22.60 32.23
N PHE A 248 25.58 -22.15 31.41
CA PHE A 248 25.79 -22.63 30.05
C PHE A 248 27.28 -22.95 29.85
N PRO A 249 27.63 -24.09 29.23
CA PRO A 249 29.04 -24.51 29.10
C PRO A 249 29.97 -23.52 28.40
N PHE A 250 29.42 -22.62 27.57
CA PHE A 250 30.15 -21.62 26.78
C PHE A 250 30.13 -20.19 27.38
N THR A 251 29.57 -19.98 28.57
CA THR A 251 29.58 -18.66 29.24
C THR A 251 29.92 -18.74 30.72
N GLU A 252 30.77 -17.83 31.20
CA GLU A 252 31.08 -17.67 32.62
C GLU A 252 31.42 -16.19 32.91
N PRO A 253 30.66 -15.47 33.75
CA PRO A 253 29.44 -15.89 34.45
C PRO A 253 28.23 -16.05 33.51
N SER A 254 27.31 -16.94 33.89
CA SER A 254 26.07 -17.22 33.15
C SER A 254 24.82 -16.64 33.84
N ALA A 255 23.86 -16.17 33.04
CA ALA A 255 22.58 -15.66 33.55
C ALA A 255 21.42 -15.91 32.59
N GLU A 256 20.23 -16.01 33.15
CA GLU A 256 18.95 -15.96 32.44
C GLU A 256 18.22 -14.65 32.75
N VAL A 257 17.39 -14.20 31.80
CA VAL A 257 16.62 -12.97 31.92
C VAL A 257 15.14 -13.29 31.95
N ASP A 258 14.46 -12.85 33.01
CA ASP A 258 13.01 -12.85 33.10
C ASP A 258 12.49 -11.42 32.92
N MET A 259 11.30 -11.29 32.34
CA MET A 259 10.58 -10.01 32.25
C MET A 259 9.24 -10.07 32.98
N GLY A 260 8.77 -8.92 33.45
CA GLY A 260 7.39 -8.77 33.91
C GLY A 260 6.42 -9.12 32.81
N CYS A 261 5.33 -9.81 33.16
CA CYS A 261 4.31 -10.12 32.17
C CYS A 261 3.54 -8.84 31.81
N VAL A 262 3.33 -8.63 30.51
CA VAL A 262 2.75 -7.39 29.95
C VAL A 262 1.23 -7.45 29.72
N ILE A 263 0.62 -8.58 30.09
CA ILE A 263 -0.81 -8.85 29.91
C ILE A 263 -1.48 -9.18 31.27
N CYS A 264 -0.68 -9.14 32.34
CA CYS A 264 -1.11 -9.15 33.74
C CYS A 264 -0.76 -7.78 34.35
#